data_AF-A0A951R9C6-F1
#
_entry.id   AF-A0A951R9C6-F1
#
_cell.length_a   1.000
_cell.length_b   1.000
_cell.length_c   1.000
_cell.angle_alpha   90.00
_cell.angle_beta   90.00
_cell.angle_gamma   90.00
#
_symmetry.space_group_name_H-M   'P 1'
#
loop_
_entity.id
_entity.type
_entity.pdbx_description
1 polymer ?
#
loop_
_entity_poly.entity_id
_entity_poly.type
_entity_poly.pdbx_seq_one_letter_code
_entity_poly.pdbx_strand_id
1 'polypeptide(L)'
;MKFRILLFFLFSLITAPLTAVVGDWVSHGSRLDLTHLHLNGNILSAASLGGVVRFDIGDEKFSTVTNTDFLEHIDLLTYYVNHDSSQWISYN
;
A
#
# COMPACT_ATOMS: atom_id res chain seq x y z
N MET A 1 -35.61 -5.22 -34.14
CA MET A 1 -34.16 -4.90 -34.10
C MET A 1 -33.77 -3.99 -32.92
N LYS A 2 -34.50 -2.90 -32.65
CA LYS A 2 -34.23 -1.95 -31.55
C LYS A 2 -34.14 -2.57 -30.15
N PHE A 3 -35.01 -3.54 -29.84
CA PHE A 3 -35.03 -4.21 -28.53
C PHE A 3 -33.79 -5.06 -28.24
N ARG A 4 -33.21 -5.69 -29.27
CA ARG A 4 -32.01 -6.53 -29.11
C ARG A 4 -30.76 -5.70 -28.81
N ILE A 5 -30.68 -4.49 -29.38
CA ILE A 5 -29.59 -3.55 -29.14
C ILE A 5 -29.68 -3.00 -27.71
N LEU A 6 -30.89 -2.64 -27.27
CA LEU A 6 -31.12 -2.18 -25.89
C LEU A 6 -30.72 -3.24 -24.86
N LEU A 7 -31.07 -4.50 -25.10
CA LEU A 7 -30.71 -5.61 -24.23
C LEU A 7 -29.18 -5.81 -24.17
N PHE A 8 -28.50 -5.69 -25.30
CA PHE A 8 -27.04 -5.80 -25.36
C PHE A 8 -26.34 -4.70 -24.56
N PHE A 9 -26.81 -3.44 -24.67
CA PHE A 9 -26.31 -2.33 -23.85
C PHE A 9 -26.60 -2.53 -22.36
N LEU A 10 -27.76 -3.06 -22.00
CA LEU A 10 -28.10 -3.32 -20.60
C LEU A 10 -27.17 -4.39 -20.00
N PHE A 11 -26.87 -5.45 -20.75
CA PHE A 11 -25.94 -6.49 -20.31
C PHE A 11 -24.50 -5.99 -20.17
N SER A 12 -24.02 -5.12 -21.08
CA SER A 12 -22.66 -4.58 -20.97
C SER A 12 -22.50 -3.59 -19.82
N LEU A 13 -23.56 -2.88 -19.42
CA LEU A 13 -23.56 -1.98 -18.26
C LEU A 13 -23.52 -2.74 -16.92
N ILE A 14 -24.11 -3.94 -16.86
CA ILE A 14 -24.16 -4.75 -15.63
C ILE A 14 -22.84 -5.51 -15.40
N THR A 15 -22.09 -5.85 -16.45
CA THR A 15 -20.80 -6.55 -16.32
C THR A 15 -19.61 -5.61 -16.12
N ALA A 16 -19.79 -4.30 -16.28
CA ALA A 16 -18.70 -3.32 -16.33
C ALA A 16 -18.01 -2.99 -14.98
N PRO A 17 -18.60 -3.20 -13.78
CA PRO A 17 -17.84 -2.96 -12.54
C PRO A 17 -17.86 -4.19 -11.61
N LEU A 18 -17.29 -5.32 -12.05
CA LEU A 18 -17.04 -6.47 -11.16
C LEU A 18 -15.55 -6.70 -10.85
N THR A 19 -14.67 -5.75 -11.16
CA THR A 19 -13.28 -5.74 -10.68
C THR A 19 -13.15 -4.95 -9.38
N ALA A 20 -14.09 -5.13 -8.45
CA ALA A 20 -13.87 -4.73 -7.07
C ALA A 20 -13.07 -5.84 -6.41
N VAL A 21 -11.75 -5.72 -6.42
CA VAL A 21 -10.88 -6.49 -5.53
C VAL A 21 -11.26 -6.06 -4.13
N VAL A 22 -11.97 -6.92 -3.40
CA VAL A 22 -12.14 -6.77 -1.96
C VAL A 22 -10.75 -7.00 -1.38
N GLY A 23 -9.96 -5.92 -1.26
CA GLY A 23 -8.70 -5.98 -0.54
C GLY A 23 -9.01 -6.35 0.91
N ASP A 24 -8.28 -7.31 1.45
CA ASP A 24 -8.48 -7.76 2.83
C ASP A 24 -8.47 -6.56 3.77
N TRP A 25 -9.63 -6.22 4.35
CA TRP A 25 -9.73 -5.20 5.39
C TRP A 25 -9.22 -5.81 6.69
N VAL A 26 -7.91 -5.94 6.81
CA VAL A 26 -7.30 -6.34 8.07
C VAL A 26 -7.14 -5.09 8.92
N SER A 27 -7.81 -5.05 10.08
CA SER A 27 -7.57 -4.00 11.07
C SER A 27 -6.16 -4.19 11.62
N HIS A 28 -5.30 -3.21 11.42
CA HIS A 28 -3.94 -3.25 11.94
C HIS A 28 -3.84 -2.47 13.24
N GLY A 29 -2.89 -2.89 14.08
CA GLY A 29 -2.56 -2.20 15.32
C GLY A 29 -2.03 -0.78 15.05
N SER A 30 -1.66 -0.08 16.11
CA SER A 30 -1.23 1.31 16.01
C SER A 30 -0.09 1.47 15.00
N ARG A 31 -0.24 2.40 14.05
CA ARG A 31 0.85 2.85 13.16
C ARG A 31 2.04 3.48 13.90
N LEU A 32 1.91 3.70 15.21
CA LEU A 32 2.94 4.26 16.08
C LEU A 32 3.89 3.19 16.64
N ASP A 33 3.58 1.90 16.49
CA ASP A 33 4.50 0.83 16.82
C ASP A 33 5.48 0.65 15.66
N LEU A 34 6.63 1.33 15.79
CA LEU A 34 7.68 1.39 14.77
C LEU A 34 8.79 0.39 15.09
N THR A 35 9.16 -0.39 14.08
CA THR A 35 10.30 -1.31 14.10
C THR A 35 11.24 -0.98 12.95
N HIS A 36 12.48 -1.49 13.01
CA HIS A 36 13.44 -1.39 11.91
C HIS A 36 13.63 0.05 11.40
N LEU A 37 14.02 0.97 12.29
CA LEU A 37 14.29 2.36 11.92
C LEU A 37 15.56 2.46 11.09
N HIS A 38 15.48 3.20 9.98
CA HIS A 38 16.59 3.48 9.07
C HIS A 38 16.61 4.96 8.71
N LEU A 39 17.76 5.61 8.86
CA LEU A 39 17.96 7.00 8.45
C LEU A 39 18.79 7.03 7.17
N ASN A 40 18.27 7.70 6.13
CA ASN A 40 18.98 7.94 4.88
C ASN A 40 18.82 9.41 4.46
N GLY A 41 19.89 10.19 4.58
CA GLY A 41 19.84 11.64 4.40
C GLY A 41 18.85 12.28 5.37
N ASN A 42 17.86 13.00 4.84
CA ASN A 42 16.78 13.62 5.63
C ASN A 42 15.57 12.71 5.84
N ILE A 43 15.59 11.47 5.33
CA ILE A 43 14.43 10.58 5.41
C ILE A 43 14.67 9.54 6.49
N LEU A 44 13.86 9.61 7.55
CA LEU A 44 13.73 8.54 8.54
C LEU A 44 12.63 7.58 8.08
N SER A 45 12.96 6.32 7.85
CA SER A 45 12.01 5.28 7.44
C SER A 45 11.90 4.22 8.53
N ALA A 46 10.70 3.69 8.76
CA ALA A 46 10.47 2.64 9.75
C ALA A 46 9.35 1.71 9.27
N ALA A 47 9.46 0.42 9.61
CA ALA A 47 8.35 -0.51 9.45
C ALA A 47 7.32 -0.29 10.55
N SER A 48 6.05 -0.37 10.20
CA SER A 48 4.92 -0.33 11.13
C SER A 48 3.95 -1.45 10.78
N LEU A 49 2.98 -1.68 11.66
CA LEU A 49 1.85 -2.56 11.36
C LEU A 49 0.99 -2.06 10.18
N GLY A 50 1.21 -0.85 9.65
CA GLY A 50 0.45 -0.30 8.53
C GLY A 50 1.29 -0.02 7.28
N GLY A 51 2.37 -0.76 7.08
CA GLY A 51 3.37 -0.55 6.03
C GLY A 51 4.60 0.25 6.49
N VAL A 52 5.32 0.84 5.56
CA VAL A 52 6.53 1.63 5.85
C VAL A 52 6.13 3.09 6.08
N VAL A 53 6.45 3.62 7.25
CA VAL A 53 6.30 5.05 7.58
C VAL A 53 7.60 5.76 7.23
N ARG A 54 7.50 6.91 6.56
CA ARG A 54 8.63 7.78 6.27
C ARG A 54 8.37 9.17 6.83
N PHE A 55 9.39 9.73 7.46
CA PHE A 55 9.41 11.08 7.97
C PHE A 55 10.55 11.84 7.30
N ASP A 56 10.21 12.91 6.58
CA ASP A 56 11.19 13.86 6.04
C ASP A 56 11.50 14.90 7.12
N ILE A 57 12.74 14.92 7.59
CA ILE A 57 13.24 15.82 8.63
C ILE A 57 13.34 17.27 8.12
N GLY A 58 13.57 17.48 6.82
CA GLY A 58 13.69 18.82 6.25
C GLY A 58 12.35 19.54 6.17
N ASP A 59 11.32 18.80 5.75
CA ASP A 59 9.98 19.32 5.52
C ASP A 59 8.99 19.04 6.68
N GLU A 60 9.43 18.28 7.69
CA GLU A 60 8.61 17.77 8.81
C GLU A 60 7.34 17.03 8.36
N LYS A 61 7.43 16.29 7.25
CA LYS A 61 6.28 15.60 6.65
C LYS A 61 6.33 14.10 6.83
N PHE A 62 5.17 13.53 7.16
CA PHE A 62 4.95 12.10 7.15
C PHE A 62 4.41 11.64 5.80
N SER A 63 4.88 10.48 5.36
CA SER A 63 4.33 9.71 4.25
C SER A 63 4.33 8.23 4.59
N THR A 64 3.52 7.46 3.87
CA THR A 64 3.39 6.02 4.08
C THR A 64 3.48 5.29 2.75
N VAL A 65 4.14 4.15 2.75
CA VAL A 65 4.13 3.18 1.66
C VAL A 65 3.37 1.96 2.14
N THR A 66 2.34 1.60 1.40
CA THR A 66 1.40 0.53 1.73
C THR A 66 1.22 -0.44 0.56
N ASN A 67 0.28 -1.37 0.67
CA ASN A 67 -0.05 -2.29 -0.42
C ASN A 67 -0.64 -1.59 -1.66
N THR A 68 -1.15 -0.38 -1.53
CA THR A 68 -1.54 0.44 -2.70
C THR A 68 -0.33 1.05 -3.42
N ASP A 69 0.84 1.05 -2.77
CA ASP A 69 2.08 1.67 -3.21
C ASP A 69 3.17 0.61 -3.48
N PHE A 70 2.77 -0.54 -4.03
CA PHE A 70 3.62 -1.67 -4.44
C PHE A 70 4.07 -2.66 -3.35
N LEU A 71 3.68 -2.49 -2.07
CA LEU A 71 3.89 -3.56 -1.10
C LEU A 71 2.98 -4.76 -1.41
N GLU A 72 3.47 -5.96 -1.19
CA GLU A 72 2.67 -7.19 -1.35
C GLU A 72 1.56 -7.23 -0.30
N HIS A 73 1.89 -6.86 0.93
CA HIS A 73 0.95 -6.58 2.00
C HIS A 73 1.53 -5.62 3.04
N ILE A 74 0.71 -5.27 4.02
CA ILE A 74 0.98 -4.26 5.04
C ILE A 74 1.57 -4.84 6.34
N ASP A 75 1.48 -6.16 6.55
CA ASP A 75 2.13 -6.86 7.67
C ASP A 75 3.60 -7.15 7.37
N LEU A 76 4.51 -6.35 7.92
CA LEU A 76 5.94 -6.42 7.63
C LEU A 76 6.68 -7.21 8.72
N LEU A 77 7.44 -8.24 8.33
CA LEU A 77 8.30 -9.00 9.25
C LEU A 77 9.66 -8.31 9.43
N THR A 78 10.28 -7.87 8.33
CA THR A 78 11.59 -7.21 8.37
C THR A 78 11.63 -6.10 7.33
N TYR A 79 12.28 -5.00 7.70
CA TYR A 79 12.58 -3.90 6.78
C TYR A 79 14.06 -3.54 6.87
N TYR A 80 14.71 -3.44 5.72
CA TYR A 80 16.12 -3.13 5.63
C TYR A 80 16.40 -2.21 4.45
N VAL A 81 17.29 -1.23 4.66
CA VAL A 81 17.72 -0.29 3.64
C VAL A 81 19.22 -0.42 3.45
N ASN A 82 19.64 -0.72 2.23
CA ASN A 82 21.05 -0.79 1.85
C ASN A 82 21.68 0.60 1.75
N HIS A 83 23.02 0.62 1.74
CA HIS A 83 23.81 1.84 1.49
C HIS A 83 23.52 2.50 0.13
N ASP A 84 23.12 1.73 -0.88
CA ASP A 84 22.72 2.23 -2.21
C ASP A 84 21.25 2.71 -2.25
N SER A 85 20.58 2.77 -1.10
CA SER A 85 19.16 3.11 -0.94
C SER A 85 18.16 2.07 -1.47
N SER A 86 18.62 0.88 -1.90
CA SER A 86 17.70 -0.22 -2.19
C SER A 86 17.02 -0.71 -0.91
N GLN A 87 15.74 -1.10 -1.03
CA GLN A 87 14.90 -1.45 0.10
C GLN A 87 14.50 -2.93 0.01
N TRP A 88 14.69 -3.64 1.12
CA TRP A 88 14.32 -5.04 1.27
C TRP A 88 13.24 -5.14 2.34
N ILE A 89 12.15 -5.79 1.96
CA ILE A 89 10.97 -5.96 2.79
C ILE A 89 10.65 -7.44 2.79
N SER A 90 10.51 -8.01 3.98
CA SER A 90 9.96 -9.33 4.17
C SER A 90 8.64 -9.25 4.94
N TYR A 91 7.93 -10.35 4.87
CA TYR A 91 6.51 -10.46 5.05
C TYR A 91 6.24 -11.70 5.90
N ASN A 92 5.26 -11.63 6.80
CA ASN A 92 4.80 -12.80 7.59
C ASN A 92 3.99 -13.79 6.74
#